data_AF-A0A6L3K198-F1
#
_entry.id   AF-A0A6L3K198-F1
#
_cell.length_a   1.000
_cell.length_b   1.000
_cell.length_c   1.000
_cell.angle_alpha   90.00
_cell.angle_beta   90.00
_cell.angle_gamma   90.00
#
_symmetry.space_group_name_H-M   'P 1'
#
loop_
_entity.id
_entity.type
_entity.pdbx_description
1 polymer ?
#
loop_
_entity_poly.entity_id
_entity_poly.type
_entity_poly.pdbx_seq_one_letter_code
_entity_poly.pdbx_strand_id
1 'polypeptide(L)'
;METKYREVCIKDWHGDYHYVDVPYKRYQREDIPAPSIELKIIDISGDLYVTSPLLHKDDLSVSKIKHVINLFLELFGSCEILTENLLPAISSIPTTRVNWRILPEGDYPWDRLAQLAGNLSSNRTGKAKVQEHNIDTILRFRPSGLVYGAGGFRGYLVFKFPSKNLFIMENVIYGNATYVFEDDWEQFSQLTKAEIIQNSLVKKRIEHRSGWEAEIRRLLS
;
A
#
# COMPACT_ATOMS: atom_id res chain seq x y z
N MET A 1 -32.53 28.29 10.52
CA MET A 1 -32.78 28.08 9.07
C MET A 1 -32.36 29.34 8.34
N GLU A 2 -31.60 29.23 7.26
CA GLU A 2 -31.26 30.36 6.39
C GLU A 2 -32.12 30.36 5.12
N THR A 3 -32.37 31.54 4.55
CA THR A 3 -33.02 31.69 3.24
C THR A 3 -31.95 31.76 2.16
N LYS A 4 -32.03 30.90 1.14
CA LYS A 4 -31.22 30.99 -0.08
C LYS A 4 -32.13 31.03 -1.29
N TYR A 5 -31.58 31.49 -2.40
CA TYR A 5 -32.26 31.54 -3.68
C TYR A 5 -31.69 30.43 -4.57
N ARG A 6 -32.56 29.84 -5.39
CA ARG A 6 -32.16 28.98 -6.50
C ARG A 6 -32.80 29.53 -7.76
N GLU A 7 -32.04 29.52 -8.84
CA GLU A 7 -32.55 29.88 -10.14
C GLU A 7 -33.44 28.74 -10.67
N VAL A 8 -34.65 29.08 -11.11
CA VAL A 8 -35.59 28.15 -11.71
C VAL A 8 -36.11 28.75 -13.01
N CYS A 9 -36.16 27.94 -14.05
CA CYS A 9 -36.80 28.31 -15.31
C CYS A 9 -38.30 28.06 -15.19
N ILE A 10 -39.10 29.14 -15.27
CA ILE A 10 -40.57 29.09 -15.21
C ILE A 10 -41.16 29.59 -16.53
N LYS A 11 -42.32 29.05 -16.90
CA LYS A 11 -43.08 29.50 -18.06
C LYS A 11 -44.13 30.51 -17.62
N ASP A 12 -44.16 31.68 -18.24
CA ASP A 12 -45.15 32.70 -17.95
C ASP A 12 -46.51 32.41 -18.62
N TRP A 13 -47.48 33.28 -18.37
CA TRP A 13 -48.82 33.23 -18.97
C TRP A 13 -48.88 33.47 -20.49
N HIS A 14 -47.86 34.09 -21.09
CA HIS A 14 -47.74 34.25 -22.54
C HIS A 14 -47.04 33.05 -23.20
N GLY A 15 -46.47 32.16 -22.40
CA GLY A 15 -45.79 30.96 -22.86
C GLY A 15 -44.28 31.12 -23.02
N ASP A 16 -43.72 32.24 -22.59
CA ASP A 16 -42.28 32.52 -22.63
C ASP A 16 -41.60 31.99 -21.37
N TYR A 17 -40.34 31.57 -21.51
CA TYR A 17 -39.53 31.04 -20.41
C TYR A 17 -38.67 32.13 -19.78
N HIS A 18 -38.71 32.22 -18.45
CA HIS A 18 -37.95 33.18 -17.66
C HIS A 18 -37.20 32.47 -16.54
N TYR A 19 -35.99 32.93 -16.25
CA TYR A 19 -35.24 32.52 -15.08
C TYR A 19 -35.61 33.41 -13.90
N VAL A 20 -36.04 32.79 -12.80
CA VAL A 20 -36.40 33.50 -11.57
C VAL A 20 -35.70 32.89 -10.36
N ASP A 21 -35.35 33.75 -9.41
CA ASP A 21 -34.80 33.33 -8.13
C ASP A 21 -35.91 32.99 -7.14
N VAL A 22 -36.06 31.71 -6.82
CA VAL A 22 -37.07 31.23 -5.86
C VAL A 22 -36.44 31.06 -4.48
N PRO A 23 -36.96 31.74 -3.43
CA PRO A 23 -36.46 31.57 -2.08
C PRO A 23 -36.84 30.19 -1.53
N TYR A 24 -35.90 29.54 -0.85
CA TYR A 24 -36.16 28.32 -0.09
C TYR A 24 -35.43 28.36 1.26
N LYS A 25 -35.96 27.60 2.23
CA LYS A 25 -35.35 27.46 3.55
C LYS A 25 -34.43 26.25 3.57
N ARG A 26 -33.23 26.43 4.13
CA ARG A 26 -32.31 25.33 4.41
C ARG A 26 -31.75 25.42 5.82
N TYR A 27 -31.25 24.30 6.34
CA TYR A 27 -30.42 24.30 7.53
C TYR A 27 -29.15 25.10 7.26
N GLN A 28 -28.72 25.88 8.25
CA GLN A 28 -27.47 26.63 8.16
C GLN A 28 -26.33 25.64 7.92
N ARG A 29 -25.52 25.92 6.91
CA ARG A 29 -24.31 25.15 6.61
C ARG A 29 -23.11 25.97 7.05
N GLU A 30 -22.14 25.28 7.62
CA GLU A 30 -20.81 25.81 7.85
C GLU A 30 -19.91 25.32 6.72
N ASP A 31 -19.25 26.24 6.03
CA ASP A 31 -18.27 25.89 5.01
C ASP A 31 -16.97 25.51 5.72
N ILE A 32 -16.68 24.22 5.79
CA ILE A 32 -15.43 23.69 6.32
C ILE A 32 -14.42 23.69 5.16
N PRO A 33 -13.34 24.49 5.22
CA PRO A 33 -12.37 24.52 4.14
C PRO A 33 -11.72 23.14 3.98
N ALA A 34 -11.45 22.77 2.73
CA ALA A 34 -10.65 21.58 2.46
C ALA A 34 -9.26 21.74 3.10
N PRO A 35 -8.69 20.67 3.66
CA PRO A 35 -7.35 20.73 4.21
C PRO A 35 -6.35 21.04 3.09
N SER A 36 -5.48 22.02 3.33
CA SER A 36 -4.48 22.48 2.37
C SER A 36 -3.09 22.44 3.02
N ILE A 37 -2.10 21.92 2.30
CA ILE A 37 -0.71 21.85 2.74
C ILE A 37 0.16 22.45 1.63
N GLU A 38 1.03 23.38 2.01
CA GLU A 38 2.06 23.91 1.11
C GLU A 38 3.19 22.88 0.95
N LEU A 39 3.51 22.52 -0.29
CA LEU A 39 4.62 21.63 -0.63
C LEU A 39 5.79 22.44 -1.18
N LYS A 40 7.02 21.99 -0.90
CA LYS A 40 8.25 22.63 -1.38
C LYS A 40 9.04 21.65 -2.23
N ILE A 41 9.78 22.17 -3.20
CA ILE A 41 10.78 21.38 -3.95
C ILE A 41 12.15 21.71 -3.38
N ILE A 42 12.92 20.68 -3.07
CA ILE A 42 14.29 20.79 -2.57
C ILE A 42 15.23 19.94 -3.44
N ASP A 43 16.50 20.33 -3.50
CA ASP A 43 17.56 19.55 -4.15
C ASP A 43 18.39 18.87 -3.06
N ILE A 44 18.55 17.55 -3.17
CA ILE A 44 19.44 16.76 -2.33
C ILE A 44 20.40 16.04 -3.26
N SER A 45 21.66 16.47 -3.29
CA SER A 45 22.74 15.82 -4.06
C SER A 45 22.45 15.67 -5.56
N GLY A 46 21.68 16.59 -6.16
CA GLY A 46 21.29 16.58 -7.57
C GLY A 46 19.95 15.92 -7.86
N ASP A 47 19.32 15.29 -6.85
CA ASP A 47 17.97 14.74 -6.94
C ASP A 47 16.95 15.72 -6.38
N LEU A 48 15.85 15.94 -7.10
CA LEU A 48 14.77 16.84 -6.67
C LEU A 48 13.72 16.08 -5.85
N TYR A 49 13.41 16.59 -4.66
CA TYR A 49 12.38 16.04 -3.76
C TYR A 49 11.26 17.04 -3.55
N VAL A 50 10.02 16.54 -3.53
CA VAL A 50 8.86 17.29 -3.03
C VAL A 50 8.72 17.00 -1.53
N THR A 51 8.65 18.03 -0.69
CA THR A 51 8.55 17.88 0.77
C THR A 51 7.34 18.62 1.34
N SER A 52 6.77 18.05 2.39
CA SER A 52 5.79 18.72 3.23
C SER A 52 6.48 19.66 4.22
N PRO A 53 5.73 20.50 4.96
CA PRO A 53 6.25 21.16 6.14
C PRO A 53 6.74 20.13 7.16
N LEU A 54 7.63 20.55 8.06
CA LEU A 54 8.09 19.70 9.17
C LEU A 54 6.88 19.26 10.03
N LEU A 55 6.81 17.96 10.31
CA LEU A 55 5.74 17.36 11.10
C LEU A 55 6.29 16.87 12.43
N HIS A 56 5.65 17.27 13.53
CA HIS A 56 5.98 16.78 14.86
C HIS A 56 5.06 15.63 15.23
N LYS A 57 5.65 14.54 15.73
CA LYS A 57 4.90 13.38 16.21
C LYS A 57 4.36 13.66 17.61
N ASP A 58 3.16 14.21 17.68
CA ASP A 58 2.36 14.36 18.89
C ASP A 58 0.91 13.91 18.63
N ASP A 59 0.13 13.70 19.70
CA ASP A 59 -1.24 13.18 19.60
C ASP A 59 -2.20 14.13 18.85
N LEU A 60 -1.92 15.43 18.85
CA LEU A 60 -2.72 16.45 18.16
C LEU A 60 -2.45 16.46 16.65
N SER A 61 -1.24 16.07 16.24
CA SER A 61 -0.77 16.14 14.85
C SER A 61 -1.06 14.88 14.03
N VAL A 62 -1.57 13.80 14.65
CA VAL A 62 -1.82 12.50 13.97
C VAL A 62 -2.72 12.66 12.75
N SER A 63 -3.81 13.43 12.85
CA SER A 63 -4.73 13.67 11.73
C SER A 63 -4.05 14.40 10.57
N LYS A 64 -3.22 15.41 10.89
CA LYS A 64 -2.45 16.18 9.90
C LYS A 64 -1.39 15.31 9.23
N ILE A 65 -0.64 14.52 10.00
CA ILE A 65 0.36 13.57 9.48
C ILE A 65 -0.30 12.58 8.51
N LYS A 66 -1.43 11.98 8.92
CA LYS A 66 -2.17 11.05 8.07
C LYS A 66 -2.65 11.72 6.78
N HIS A 67 -3.15 12.96 6.86
CA HIS A 67 -3.56 13.72 5.70
C HIS A 67 -2.40 13.98 4.74
N VAL A 68 -1.24 14.42 5.25
CA VAL A 68 -0.02 14.64 4.44
C VAL A 68 0.39 13.35 3.73
N ILE A 69 0.49 12.24 4.47
CA ILE A 69 0.90 10.94 3.88
C ILE A 69 -0.07 10.54 2.78
N ASN A 70 -1.37 10.62 3.02
CA ASN A 70 -2.38 10.27 2.02
C ASN A 70 -2.30 11.20 0.79
N LEU A 71 -2.04 12.49 0.98
CA LEU A 71 -1.87 13.43 -0.12
C LEU A 71 -0.68 13.04 -1.02
N PHE A 72 0.46 12.69 -0.44
CA PHE A 72 1.62 12.24 -1.21
C PHE A 72 1.38 10.90 -1.91
N LEU A 73 0.72 9.96 -1.24
CA LEU A 73 0.36 8.68 -1.84
C LEU A 73 -0.62 8.86 -3.01
N GLU A 74 -1.55 9.80 -2.93
CA GLU A 74 -2.48 10.11 -4.01
C GLU A 74 -1.77 10.79 -5.19
N LEU A 75 -0.88 11.74 -4.92
CA LEU A 75 -0.19 12.50 -5.98
C LEU A 75 0.92 11.70 -6.67
N PHE A 76 1.68 10.88 -5.91
CA PHE A 76 2.91 10.24 -6.39
C PHE A 76 2.90 8.71 -6.29
N GLY A 77 1.95 8.11 -5.57
CA GLY A 77 1.91 6.66 -5.33
C GLY A 77 2.90 6.15 -4.29
N SER A 78 3.80 7.00 -3.79
CA SER A 78 4.81 6.68 -2.77
C SER A 78 5.23 7.93 -2.00
N CYS A 79 5.72 7.74 -0.77
CA CYS A 79 6.33 8.82 0.03
C CYS A 79 7.42 8.25 0.94
N GLU A 80 8.41 9.07 1.26
CA GLU A 80 9.47 8.75 2.23
C GLU A 80 9.30 9.58 3.49
N ILE A 81 9.70 9.03 4.63
CA ILE A 81 9.68 9.73 5.92
C ILE A 81 11.12 10.12 6.27
N LEU A 82 11.39 11.41 6.20
CA LEU A 82 12.69 12.00 6.49
C LEU A 82 12.67 12.74 7.84
N THR A 83 13.83 12.82 8.47
CA THR A 83 14.10 13.67 9.63
C THR A 83 14.18 15.14 9.19
N GLU A 84 14.26 16.04 10.16
CA GLU A 84 14.54 17.46 9.92
C GLU A 84 15.83 17.70 9.11
N ASN A 85 16.81 16.79 9.20
CA ASN A 85 18.07 16.85 8.48
C ASN A 85 18.00 16.16 7.11
N LEU A 86 16.79 15.84 6.63
CA LEU A 86 16.53 15.13 5.37
C LEU A 86 17.17 13.74 5.28
N LEU A 87 17.57 13.18 6.41
CA LEU A 87 18.00 11.78 6.54
C LEU A 87 16.76 10.91 6.76
N PRO A 88 16.70 9.67 6.27
CA PRO A 88 15.59 8.75 6.57
C PRO A 88 15.31 8.67 8.09
N ALA A 89 14.09 9.02 8.52
CA ALA A 89 13.70 9.07 9.93
C ALA A 89 13.48 7.69 10.54
N ILE A 90 13.07 6.75 9.70
CA ILE A 90 13.12 5.34 10.01
C ILE A 90 14.51 4.91 9.54
N SER A 91 15.22 4.07 10.31
CA SER A 91 16.33 3.28 9.77
C SER A 91 15.72 2.34 8.73
N SER A 92 15.43 2.91 7.56
CA SER A 92 14.66 2.29 6.53
C SER A 92 15.62 1.36 5.86
N ILE A 93 15.35 0.07 5.99
CA ILE A 93 15.82 -0.92 5.04
C ILE A 93 15.72 -0.28 3.64
N PRO A 94 16.84 -0.10 2.92
CA PRO A 94 16.86 0.54 1.61
C PRO A 94 15.75 -0.04 0.74
N THR A 95 14.82 0.81 0.31
CA THR A 95 13.63 0.34 -0.42
C THR A 95 13.77 0.67 -1.90
N THR A 96 13.57 -0.33 -2.76
CA THR A 96 13.65 -0.17 -4.23
C THR A 96 12.30 -0.51 -4.85
N ARG A 97 11.87 0.30 -5.83
CA ARG A 97 10.69 0.01 -6.64
C ARG A 97 11.09 -0.67 -7.95
N VAL A 98 10.38 -1.72 -8.33
CA VAL A 98 10.52 -2.36 -9.65
C VAL A 98 9.27 -2.12 -10.52
N ASN A 99 9.46 -2.15 -11.84
CA ASN A 99 8.42 -1.81 -12.82
C ASN A 99 7.45 -2.96 -13.13
N TRP A 100 7.64 -4.15 -12.55
CA TRP A 100 6.74 -5.30 -12.69
C TRP A 100 6.00 -5.59 -11.38
N ARG A 101 4.97 -6.44 -11.42
CA ARG A 101 4.34 -6.99 -10.21
C ARG A 101 5.15 -8.19 -9.74
N ILE A 102 5.48 -8.24 -8.45
CA ILE A 102 6.17 -9.39 -7.86
C ILE A 102 5.16 -10.52 -7.62
N LEU A 103 5.44 -11.69 -8.18
CA LEU A 103 4.59 -12.89 -8.14
C LEU A 103 3.15 -12.59 -8.57
N PRO A 104 2.93 -12.13 -9.82
CA PRO A 104 1.61 -11.79 -10.30
C PRO A 104 0.66 -12.99 -10.18
N GLU A 105 -0.62 -12.67 -10.05
CA GLU A 105 -1.67 -13.69 -10.18
C GLU A 105 -1.65 -14.19 -11.62
N GLY A 106 -1.53 -15.50 -11.79
CA GLY A 106 -1.67 -16.15 -13.09
C GLY A 106 -3.10 -16.61 -13.33
N ASP A 107 -3.38 -17.02 -14.57
CA ASP A 107 -4.63 -17.69 -14.93
C ASP A 107 -4.66 -19.10 -14.32
N TYR A 108 -5.12 -19.20 -13.08
CA TYR A 108 -5.39 -20.48 -12.44
C TYR A 108 -6.86 -20.86 -12.66
N PRO A 109 -7.18 -22.13 -13.01
CA PRO A 109 -8.55 -22.54 -13.26
C PRO A 109 -9.36 -22.50 -11.96
N TRP A 110 -10.13 -21.43 -11.79
CA TRP A 110 -10.98 -21.15 -10.63
C TRP A 110 -11.96 -22.30 -10.31
N ASP A 111 -12.32 -23.10 -11.31
CA ASP A 111 -13.31 -24.18 -11.20
C ASP A 111 -12.89 -25.31 -10.25
N ARG A 112 -11.60 -25.65 -10.13
CA ARG A 112 -11.16 -26.77 -9.26
C ARG A 112 -11.16 -26.43 -7.78
N LEU A 113 -10.95 -25.16 -7.42
CA LEU A 113 -10.91 -24.73 -6.02
C LEU A 113 -12.28 -24.32 -5.51
N ALA A 114 -13.19 -23.82 -6.36
CA ALA A 114 -14.57 -23.53 -5.95
C ALA A 114 -15.31 -24.80 -5.47
N GLN A 115 -14.99 -25.98 -6.02
CA GLN A 115 -15.54 -27.26 -5.56
C GLN A 115 -14.91 -27.77 -4.25
N LEU A 116 -13.67 -27.39 -3.94
CA LEU A 116 -12.97 -27.77 -2.69
C LEU A 116 -13.18 -26.76 -1.56
N ALA A 117 -13.41 -25.48 -1.90
CA ALA A 117 -13.59 -24.36 -0.98
C ALA A 117 -15.06 -24.14 -0.61
N GLY A 118 -15.81 -25.22 -0.45
CA GLY A 118 -17.10 -25.17 0.22
C GLY A 118 -16.93 -24.52 1.59
N ASN A 119 -17.47 -23.31 1.74
CA ASN A 119 -17.62 -22.55 2.99
C ASN A 119 -16.34 -21.98 3.62
N LEU A 120 -15.71 -20.97 3.00
CA LEU A 120 -14.79 -20.08 3.71
C LEU A 120 -15.21 -18.61 3.62
N SER A 121 -16.28 -18.26 4.35
CA SER A 121 -16.48 -16.88 4.81
C SER A 121 -15.45 -16.59 5.92
N SER A 122 -14.20 -16.27 5.56
CA SER A 122 -13.16 -16.07 6.58
C SER A 122 -13.14 -14.63 7.10
N ASN A 123 -13.24 -14.48 8.43
CA ASN A 123 -13.03 -13.23 9.17
C ASN A 123 -11.72 -12.54 8.77
N ARG A 124 -11.82 -11.33 8.21
CA ARG A 124 -10.67 -10.53 7.71
C ARG A 124 -9.65 -10.13 8.80
N THR A 125 -10.00 -10.28 10.08
CA THR A 125 -9.19 -9.81 11.22
C THR A 125 -8.13 -10.81 11.72
N GLY A 126 -8.25 -12.11 11.40
CA GLY A 126 -7.30 -13.15 11.83
C GLY A 126 -6.14 -13.38 10.86
N LYS A 127 -6.45 -13.38 9.54
CA LYS A 127 -5.50 -12.94 8.49
C LYS A 127 -5.15 -11.47 8.78
N ALA A 128 -4.38 -10.70 8.04
CA ALA A 128 -3.86 -9.39 8.52
C ALA A 128 -2.97 -9.49 9.79
N LYS A 129 -3.45 -9.97 10.96
CA LYS A 129 -2.60 -10.21 12.14
C LYS A 129 -1.48 -11.23 11.88
N VAL A 130 -1.79 -12.32 11.18
CA VAL A 130 -0.77 -13.31 10.78
C VAL A 130 0.24 -12.68 9.82
N GLN A 131 -0.21 -11.87 8.87
CA GLN A 131 0.66 -11.21 7.89
C GLN A 131 1.55 -10.16 8.55
N GLU A 132 1.01 -9.36 9.47
CA GLU A 132 1.76 -8.42 10.30
C GLU A 132 2.83 -9.14 11.12
N HIS A 133 2.48 -10.25 11.78
CA HIS A 133 3.43 -11.10 12.52
C HIS A 133 4.54 -11.63 11.61
N ASN A 134 4.19 -12.10 10.41
CA ASN A 134 5.16 -12.66 9.47
C ASN A 134 6.14 -11.58 8.98
N ILE A 135 5.64 -10.40 8.62
CA ILE A 135 6.47 -9.27 8.18
C ILE A 135 7.37 -8.82 9.34
N ASP A 136 6.83 -8.63 10.55
CA ASP A 136 7.61 -8.26 11.73
C ASP A 136 8.71 -9.29 12.03
N THR A 137 8.39 -10.58 11.94
CA THR A 137 9.36 -11.67 12.12
C THR A 137 10.53 -11.55 11.15
N ILE A 138 10.27 -11.30 9.86
CA ILE A 138 11.33 -11.15 8.84
C ILE A 138 12.14 -9.87 9.10
N LEU A 139 11.48 -8.77 9.44
CA LEU A 139 12.12 -7.47 9.71
C LEU A 139 13.10 -7.52 10.89
N ARG A 140 12.82 -8.34 11.92
CA ARG A 140 13.74 -8.55 13.06
C ARG A 140 15.12 -9.07 12.65
N PHE A 141 15.23 -9.72 11.50
CA PHE A 141 16.51 -10.17 10.94
C PHE A 141 17.27 -9.10 10.16
N ARG A 142 16.76 -7.85 10.15
CA ARG A 142 17.41 -6.68 9.53
C ARG A 142 17.85 -6.93 8.09
N PRO A 143 16.88 -7.16 7.17
CA PRO A 143 17.20 -7.29 5.76
C PRO A 143 17.97 -6.06 5.26
N SER A 144 18.88 -6.26 4.32
CA SER A 144 19.71 -5.16 3.78
C SER A 144 18.96 -4.30 2.77
N GLY A 145 17.79 -4.75 2.32
CA GLY A 145 16.95 -4.05 1.36
C GLY A 145 15.55 -4.64 1.25
N LEU A 146 14.62 -3.82 0.81
CA LEU A 146 13.22 -4.14 0.57
C LEU A 146 12.90 -3.81 -0.89
N VAL A 147 12.19 -4.68 -1.60
CA VAL A 147 11.73 -4.39 -2.96
C VAL A 147 10.23 -4.54 -3.03
N TYR A 148 9.58 -3.59 -3.69
CA TYR A 148 8.16 -3.65 -4.00
C TYR A 148 7.94 -3.39 -5.49
N GLY A 149 6.90 -4.01 -6.04
CA GLY A 149 6.59 -3.92 -7.47
C GLY A 149 5.59 -2.81 -7.81
N ALA A 150 5.12 -2.82 -9.06
CA ALA A 150 4.13 -1.87 -9.58
C ALA A 150 2.81 -1.82 -8.79
N GLY A 151 2.50 -2.84 -7.97
CA GLY A 151 1.36 -2.86 -7.05
C GLY A 151 1.58 -2.13 -5.72
N GLY A 152 2.75 -1.49 -5.51
CA GLY A 152 3.11 -0.89 -4.23
C GLY A 152 3.18 -1.93 -3.10
N PHE A 153 2.77 -1.54 -1.90
CA PHE A 153 2.67 -2.43 -0.73
C PHE A 153 1.40 -3.30 -0.70
N ARG A 154 0.73 -3.49 -1.85
CA ARG A 154 -0.51 -4.29 -1.94
C ARG A 154 -0.29 -5.72 -2.47
N GLY A 155 0.94 -6.20 -2.44
CA GLY A 155 1.33 -7.50 -2.98
C GLY A 155 2.51 -8.12 -2.23
N TYR A 156 3.33 -8.88 -2.96
CA TYR A 156 4.57 -9.44 -2.41
C TYR A 156 5.66 -8.37 -2.30
N LEU A 157 6.35 -8.39 -1.17
CA LEU A 157 7.59 -7.66 -0.92
C LEU A 157 8.76 -8.62 -0.96
N VAL A 158 9.91 -8.17 -1.47
CA VAL A 158 11.17 -8.93 -1.43
C VAL A 158 12.06 -8.36 -0.33
N PHE A 159 12.46 -9.20 0.61
CA PHE A 159 13.44 -8.88 1.65
C PHE A 159 14.79 -9.47 1.26
N LYS A 160 15.82 -8.63 1.18
CA LYS A 160 17.16 -9.00 0.74
C LYS A 160 18.05 -9.41 1.92
N PHE A 161 18.66 -10.58 1.82
CA PHE A 161 19.67 -11.10 2.75
C PHE A 161 20.92 -11.56 1.98
N PRO A 162 21.70 -10.61 1.41
CA PRO A 162 22.81 -10.93 0.50
C PRO A 162 23.91 -11.75 1.18
N SER A 163 24.14 -11.56 2.49
CA SER A 163 25.11 -12.37 3.27
C SER A 163 24.79 -13.86 3.30
N LYS A 164 23.54 -14.24 3.01
CA LYS A 164 23.05 -15.61 2.96
C LYS A 164 22.67 -16.06 1.53
N ASN A 165 22.83 -15.19 0.54
CA ASN A 165 22.27 -15.34 -0.80
C ASN A 165 20.78 -15.72 -0.78
N LEU A 166 19.98 -15.00 0.03
CA LEU A 166 18.55 -15.27 0.16
C LEU A 166 17.71 -14.04 -0.14
N PHE A 167 16.63 -14.27 -0.87
CA PHE A 167 15.60 -13.29 -1.19
C PHE A 167 14.24 -13.86 -0.78
N ILE A 168 13.63 -13.23 0.23
CA ILE A 168 12.39 -13.72 0.83
C ILE A 168 11.22 -12.89 0.30
N MET A 169 10.23 -13.56 -0.28
CA MET A 169 9.02 -12.95 -0.79
C MET A 169 7.82 -13.27 0.11
N GLU A 170 7.28 -12.24 0.75
CA GLU A 170 6.11 -12.34 1.63
C GLU A 170 5.03 -11.35 1.22
N ASN A 171 3.76 -11.75 1.32
CA ASN A 171 2.63 -10.90 0.93
C ASN A 171 2.10 -10.10 2.13
N VAL A 172 1.88 -8.80 1.90
CA VAL A 172 1.44 -7.87 2.95
C VAL A 172 -0.04 -8.06 3.33
N ILE A 173 -0.88 -8.49 2.38
CA ILE A 173 -2.35 -8.50 2.54
C ILE A 173 -2.88 -9.93 2.68
N TYR A 174 -2.49 -10.83 1.76
CA TYR A 174 -2.95 -12.21 1.71
C TYR A 174 -1.91 -13.14 1.10
N GLY A 175 -1.64 -14.25 1.78
CA GLY A 175 -0.71 -15.25 1.32
C GLY A 175 -0.91 -16.54 2.11
N ASN A 176 -0.67 -17.67 1.45
CA ASN A 176 -0.67 -18.98 2.11
C ASN A 176 0.77 -19.50 2.34
N ALA A 177 1.76 -18.82 1.79
CA ALA A 177 3.16 -19.22 1.87
C ALA A 177 4.10 -18.04 1.61
N THR A 178 5.27 -18.13 2.24
CA THR A 178 6.48 -17.36 1.94
C THR A 178 7.30 -18.10 0.90
N TYR A 179 7.86 -17.37 -0.06
CA TYR A 179 8.73 -17.95 -1.08
C TYR A 179 10.16 -17.47 -0.87
N VAL A 180 11.11 -18.38 -1.03
CA VAL A 180 12.54 -18.12 -0.82
C VAL A 180 13.28 -18.41 -2.11
N PHE A 181 14.08 -17.45 -2.56
CA PHE A 181 14.89 -17.48 -3.76
C PHE A 181 16.36 -17.18 -3.46
N GLU A 182 17.22 -17.45 -4.44
CA GLU A 182 18.64 -17.09 -4.47
C GLU A 182 18.88 -16.05 -5.60
N ASP A 183 20.05 -16.02 -6.24
CA ASP A 183 20.48 -14.98 -7.19
C ASP A 183 19.48 -14.67 -8.32
N ASP A 184 18.74 -15.68 -8.80
CA ASP A 184 17.77 -15.53 -9.92
C ASP A 184 16.41 -14.93 -9.51
N TRP A 185 16.31 -14.35 -8.31
CA TRP A 185 15.05 -13.83 -7.77
C TRP A 185 14.38 -12.78 -8.68
N GLU A 186 15.14 -11.94 -9.39
CA GLU A 186 14.55 -10.88 -10.25
C GLU A 186 13.78 -11.49 -11.41
N GLN A 187 14.37 -12.49 -12.08
CA GLN A 187 13.74 -13.22 -13.17
C GLN A 187 12.53 -13.99 -12.66
N PHE A 188 12.67 -14.73 -11.56
CA PHE A 188 11.58 -15.55 -11.03
C PHE A 188 10.45 -14.72 -10.39
N SER A 189 10.75 -13.53 -9.86
CA SER A 189 9.75 -12.64 -9.28
C SER A 189 8.72 -12.13 -10.30
N GLN A 190 9.04 -12.19 -11.59
CA GLN A 190 8.15 -11.77 -12.68
C GLN A 190 7.14 -12.86 -13.08
N LEU A 191 7.40 -14.11 -12.68
CA LEU A 191 6.56 -15.26 -13.00
C LEU A 191 5.41 -15.41 -12.00
N THR A 192 4.33 -16.03 -12.46
CA THR A 192 3.19 -16.35 -11.61
C THR A 192 3.56 -17.45 -10.61
N LYS A 193 2.82 -17.51 -9.48
CA LYS A 193 3.01 -18.57 -8.47
C LYS A 193 2.91 -19.98 -9.08
N ALA A 194 2.05 -20.15 -10.07
CA ALA A 194 1.82 -21.43 -10.73
C ALA A 194 3.05 -21.86 -11.53
N GLU A 195 3.60 -20.96 -12.36
CA GLU A 195 4.78 -21.22 -13.17
C GLU A 195 5.98 -21.56 -12.30
N ILE A 196 6.16 -20.84 -11.20
CA ILE A 196 7.27 -21.05 -10.28
C ILE A 196 7.19 -22.42 -9.59
N ILE A 197 5.99 -22.84 -9.19
CA ILE A 197 5.77 -24.14 -8.56
C ILE A 197 5.94 -25.27 -9.59
N GLN A 198 5.36 -25.13 -10.78
CA GLN A 198 5.45 -26.13 -11.84
C GLN A 198 6.89 -26.38 -12.29
N ASN A 199 7.67 -25.31 -12.41
CA ASN A 199 9.07 -25.38 -12.85
C ASN A 199 10.06 -25.56 -11.69
N SER A 200 9.58 -25.69 -10.44
CA SER A 200 10.42 -25.87 -9.24
C SER A 200 11.52 -24.80 -9.08
N LEU A 201 11.21 -23.55 -9.43
CA LEU A 201 12.17 -22.42 -9.46
C LEU A 201 12.38 -21.77 -8.09
N VAL A 202 11.69 -22.28 -7.05
CA VAL A 202 11.80 -21.79 -5.68
C VAL A 202 12.73 -22.69 -4.90
N LYS A 203 13.74 -22.09 -4.26
CA LYS A 203 14.60 -22.79 -3.30
C LYS A 203 13.77 -23.37 -2.16
N LYS A 204 12.85 -22.57 -1.60
CA LYS A 204 11.95 -23.05 -0.55
C LYS A 204 10.60 -22.33 -0.52
N ARG A 205 9.53 -23.11 -0.45
CA ARG A 205 8.17 -22.61 -0.17
C ARG A 205 7.79 -22.98 1.26
N ILE A 206 7.53 -21.97 2.10
CA ILE A 206 7.17 -22.16 3.50
C ILE A 206 5.72 -21.78 3.69
N GLU A 207 4.87 -22.78 3.95
CA GLU A 207 3.45 -22.55 4.19
C GLU A 207 3.21 -21.85 5.54
N HIS A 208 2.21 -20.97 5.60
CA HIS A 208 1.83 -20.25 6.82
C HIS A 208 1.05 -21.18 7.77
N ARG A 209 1.74 -22.19 8.30
CA ARG A 209 1.23 -23.17 9.27
C ARG A 209 2.09 -23.18 10.55
N SER A 210 1.71 -23.99 11.53
CA SER A 210 2.51 -24.18 12.74
C SER A 210 3.96 -24.55 12.40
N GLY A 211 4.92 -23.77 12.91
CA GLY A 211 6.34 -23.94 12.62
C GLY A 211 6.92 -22.98 11.56
N TRP A 212 6.08 -22.15 10.92
CA TRP A 212 6.55 -21.15 9.94
C TRP A 212 7.67 -20.27 10.50
N GLU A 213 7.48 -19.71 11.70
CA GLU A 213 8.45 -18.82 12.32
C GLU A 213 9.77 -19.54 12.63
N ALA A 214 9.71 -20.76 13.15
CA ALA A 214 10.91 -21.56 13.41
C ALA A 214 11.70 -21.82 12.13
N GLU A 215 11.00 -22.04 11.02
CA GLU A 215 11.61 -22.27 9.72
C GLU A 215 12.28 -21.01 9.14
N ILE A 216 11.64 -19.84 9.28
CA ILE A 216 12.24 -18.55 8.93
C ILE A 216 13.48 -18.28 9.80
N ARG A 217 13.38 -18.52 11.12
CA ARG A 217 14.52 -18.37 12.04
C ARG A 217 15.68 -19.26 11.62
N ARG A 218 15.42 -20.52 11.23
CA ARG A 218 16.45 -21.46 10.78
C ARG A 218 17.12 -21.04 9.47
N LEU A 219 16.39 -20.35 8.58
CA LEU A 219 16.95 -19.82 7.33
C LEU A 219 17.75 -18.54 7.52
N LEU A 220 17.32 -17.68 8.45
CA LEU A 220 17.85 -16.33 8.62
C LEU A 220 18.81 -16.15 9.79
N SER A 221 18.91 -17.12 10.71
CA SER A 221 19.96 -17.19 11.74
C SER A 221 21.33 -17.23 11.10
#